data_AF-A0A1I6IB01-F1
#
_entry.id   AF-A0A1I6IB01-F1
#
_cell.length_a   1.000
_cell.length_b   1.000
_cell.length_c   1.000
_cell.angle_alpha   90.00
_cell.angle_beta   90.00
_cell.angle_gamma   90.00
#
_symmetry.space_group_name_H-M   'P 1'
#
loop_
_entity.id
_entity.type
_entity.pdbx_description
1 polymer ?
#
loop_
_entity_poly.entity_id
_entity_poly.type
_entity_poly.pdbx_seq_one_letter_code
_entity_poly.pdbx_strand_id
1 'polypeptide(L)'
;MSKNISKGLLLSNIKKDYTLSIVAKLKGKKVDLPLEYAELTDEEYEELTEKYGQEILPLEPIVSQWEKKLLEISFKGHESVLELFVVTNEEVFQWVAVKVFRINLSTGRYINMITSSLLYGKKYNRRRGVRINIDKVMNLEQEGETFHVIVKDLSYCGVGFFELGEGMVKKGVPFILHLTEPGENGEEKLVCKLVGKILNQRNDSGGIFSGCILSTKHAAFLQRYIAMKQLEQISGRKQDFGITHNVIGENWKRDRAERLKASK
;
A
#
# COMPACT_ATOMS: atom_id res chain seq x y z
N MET A 1 -10.39 -4.80 -37.15
CA MET A 1 -10.59 -4.85 -35.67
C MET A 1 -9.32 -4.34 -35.01
N SER A 2 -9.32 -3.09 -34.58
CA SER A 2 -8.14 -2.45 -33.98
C SER A 2 -7.88 -3.01 -32.59
N LYS A 3 -6.63 -3.42 -32.35
CA LYS A 3 -6.11 -3.73 -31.03
C LYS A 3 -6.19 -2.45 -30.18
N ASN A 4 -7.18 -2.35 -29.29
CA ASN A 4 -7.19 -1.33 -28.26
C ASN A 4 -6.06 -1.64 -27.27
N ILE A 5 -4.87 -1.15 -27.58
CA ILE A 5 -3.76 -1.01 -26.62
C ILE A 5 -4.35 -0.22 -25.46
N SER A 6 -4.35 -0.81 -24.26
CA SER A 6 -4.84 -0.17 -23.03
C SER A 6 -4.13 1.17 -22.86
N LYS A 7 -4.78 2.26 -23.26
CA LYS A 7 -4.20 3.60 -23.19
C LYS A 7 -3.96 3.90 -21.70
N GLY A 8 -2.69 4.06 -21.31
CA GLY A 8 -2.33 4.45 -19.96
C GLY A 8 -2.91 5.81 -19.59
N LEU A 9 -2.72 6.25 -18.34
CA LEU A 9 -3.14 7.58 -17.93
C LEU A 9 -2.22 8.63 -18.58
N LEU A 10 -2.78 9.67 -19.20
CA LEU A 10 -2.02 10.82 -19.72
C LEU A 10 -1.71 11.78 -18.56
N LEU A 11 -0.51 12.39 -18.54
CA LEU A 11 -0.09 13.27 -17.44
C LEU A 11 -1.06 14.45 -17.24
N SER A 12 -1.56 15.03 -18.33
CA SER A 12 -2.53 16.13 -18.33
C SER A 12 -3.91 15.75 -17.82
N ASN A 13 -4.24 14.46 -17.77
CA ASN A 13 -5.55 13.95 -17.35
C ASN A 13 -5.57 13.58 -15.86
N ILE A 14 -4.50 13.86 -15.13
CA ILE A 14 -4.41 13.65 -13.70
C ILE A 14 -5.30 14.69 -13.01
N LYS A 15 -6.24 14.23 -12.18
CA LYS A 15 -7.26 15.06 -11.52
C LYS A 15 -6.93 15.30 -10.05
N LYS A 16 -7.44 16.39 -9.48
CA LYS A 16 -7.21 16.80 -8.08
C LYS A 16 -7.55 15.72 -7.03
N ASP A 17 -8.47 14.82 -7.32
CA ASP A 17 -8.88 13.72 -6.44
C ASP A 17 -7.89 12.54 -6.43
N TYR A 18 -6.91 12.50 -7.34
CA TYR A 18 -5.90 11.43 -7.37
C TYR A 18 -4.77 11.72 -6.40
N THR A 19 -4.31 10.70 -5.66
CA THR A 19 -3.16 10.89 -4.75
C THR A 19 -1.85 10.86 -5.53
N LEU A 20 -1.02 11.89 -5.34
CA LEU A 20 0.29 12.03 -5.98
C LEU A 20 1.42 11.75 -5.00
N SER A 21 2.46 11.07 -5.50
CA SER A 21 3.72 10.93 -4.80
C SER A 21 4.88 10.90 -5.78
N ILE A 22 5.97 11.59 -5.45
CA ILE A 22 7.26 11.36 -6.11
C ILE A 22 8.12 10.48 -5.21
N VAL A 23 8.73 9.48 -5.82
CA VAL A 23 9.76 8.67 -5.18
C VAL A 23 11.11 9.06 -5.74
N ALA A 24 12.00 9.52 -4.86
CA ALA A 24 13.42 9.66 -5.16
C ALA A 24 14.13 8.34 -4.84
N LYS A 25 14.88 7.81 -5.80
CA LYS A 25 15.73 6.62 -5.61
C LYS A 25 17.19 7.03 -5.53
N LEU A 26 17.86 6.72 -4.42
CA LEU A 26 19.29 6.95 -4.23
C LEU A 26 19.96 5.69 -3.69
N LYS A 27 20.86 5.08 -4.47
CA LYS A 27 21.65 3.88 -4.08
C LYS A 27 20.80 2.79 -3.38
N GLY A 28 19.61 2.52 -3.91
CA GLY A 28 18.68 1.51 -3.39
C GLY A 28 17.77 1.97 -2.24
N LYS A 29 18.00 3.14 -1.64
CA LYS A 29 17.06 3.77 -0.70
C LYS A 29 15.98 4.50 -1.50
N LYS A 30 14.73 4.36 -1.06
CA LYS A 30 13.56 5.03 -1.62
C LYS A 30 13.03 6.02 -0.61
N VAL A 31 12.82 7.26 -1.04
CA VAL A 31 12.12 8.27 -0.26
C VAL A 31 10.84 8.61 -0.99
N ASP A 32 9.71 8.26 -0.38
CA ASP A 32 8.38 8.64 -0.85
C ASP A 32 8.05 10.03 -0.30
N LEU A 33 7.63 10.91 -1.20
CA LEU A 33 7.33 12.27 -0.88
C LEU A 33 5.95 12.64 -1.47
N PRO A 34 4.96 12.96 -0.62
CA PRO A 34 3.65 13.36 -1.07
C PRO A 34 3.73 14.69 -1.82
N LEU A 35 2.78 14.90 -2.74
CA LEU A 35 2.64 16.10 -3.55
C LEU A 35 1.19 16.59 -3.50
N GLU A 36 1.00 17.89 -3.60
CA GLU A 36 -0.31 18.55 -3.64
C GLU A 36 -0.45 19.30 -4.97
N TYR A 37 -1.68 19.34 -5.50
CA TYR A 37 -1.99 20.04 -6.75
C TYR A 37 -1.95 21.55 -6.55
N ALA A 38 -1.35 22.27 -7.48
CA ALA A 38 -1.49 23.73 -7.49
C ALA A 38 -2.94 24.10 -7.82
N GLU A 39 -3.54 24.95 -7.00
CA GLU A 39 -4.81 25.57 -7.34
C GLU A 39 -4.57 26.80 -8.22
N LEU A 40 -4.60 26.63 -9.54
CA LEU A 40 -4.37 27.70 -10.50
C LEU A 40 -5.67 28.41 -10.87
N THR A 41 -5.58 29.73 -11.12
CA THR A 41 -6.65 30.45 -11.84
C THR A 41 -6.67 30.07 -13.32
N ASP A 42 -7.74 30.41 -14.04
CA ASP A 42 -7.83 30.17 -15.48
C ASP A 42 -6.69 30.89 -16.23
N GLU A 43 -6.34 32.13 -15.84
CA GLU A 43 -5.23 32.87 -16.45
C GLU A 43 -3.87 32.19 -16.19
N GLU A 44 -3.64 31.70 -14.97
CA GLU A 44 -2.41 31.00 -14.62
C GLU A 44 -2.29 29.66 -15.38
N TYR A 45 -3.40 28.97 -15.61
CA TYR A 45 -3.43 27.72 -16.36
C TYR A 45 -3.19 27.94 -17.87
N GLU A 46 -3.77 28.99 -18.45
CA GLU A 46 -3.50 29.39 -19.83
C GLU A 46 -2.04 29.77 -20.02
N GLU A 47 -1.47 30.59 -19.12
CA GLU A 47 -0.05 30.98 -19.16
C GLU A 47 0.88 29.75 -19.21
N LEU A 48 0.62 28.76 -18.35
CA LEU A 48 1.42 27.55 -18.31
C LEU A 48 1.27 26.69 -19.56
N THR A 49 0.04 26.58 -20.06
CA THR A 49 -0.25 25.79 -21.25
C THR A 49 0.38 26.39 -22.50
N GLU A 50 0.39 27.71 -22.65
CA GLU A 50 1.07 28.40 -23.75
C GLU A 50 2.59 28.21 -23.69
N LYS A 51 3.18 28.31 -22.50
CA LYS A 51 4.65 28.24 -22.33
C LYS A 51 5.20 26.82 -22.41
N TYR A 52 4.49 25.84 -21.88
CA TYR A 52 5.01 24.50 -21.64
C TYR A 52 4.19 23.38 -22.30
N GLY A 53 3.08 23.73 -22.96
CA GLY A 53 2.16 22.78 -23.57
C GLY A 53 1.24 22.10 -22.55
N GLN A 54 0.51 21.09 -23.01
CA GLN A 54 -0.49 20.38 -22.20
C GLN A 54 0.12 19.25 -21.35
N GLU A 55 1.40 18.90 -21.55
CA GLU A 55 2.05 17.75 -20.91
C GLU A 55 2.69 18.09 -19.56
N ILE A 56 1.98 18.90 -18.79
CA ILE A 56 2.44 19.42 -17.51
C ILE A 56 1.51 19.01 -16.38
N LEU A 57 2.10 18.88 -15.18
CA LEU A 57 1.35 18.70 -13.94
C LEU A 57 1.79 19.78 -12.94
N PRO A 58 0.96 20.80 -12.70
CA PRO A 58 1.27 21.87 -11.77
C PRO A 58 0.99 21.44 -10.31
N LEU A 59 1.91 21.78 -9.42
CA LEU A 59 1.92 21.36 -8.02
C LEU A 59 2.16 22.57 -7.12
N GLU A 60 1.59 22.52 -5.91
CA GLU A 60 1.96 23.49 -4.89
C GLU A 60 3.46 23.45 -4.62
N PRO A 61 4.02 24.54 -4.08
CA PRO A 61 5.34 24.56 -3.48
C PRO A 61 5.63 23.27 -2.72
N ILE A 62 6.66 22.58 -3.19
CA ILE A 62 7.15 21.37 -2.55
C ILE A 62 7.46 21.70 -1.08
N VAL A 63 6.72 21.05 -0.17
CA VAL A 63 6.71 21.34 1.28
C VAL A 63 8.13 21.37 1.85
N SER A 64 8.41 22.24 2.82
CA SER A 64 9.72 22.31 3.51
C SER A 64 10.29 20.98 4.02
N GLN A 65 9.44 19.96 4.25
CA GLN A 65 9.86 18.60 4.57
C GLN A 65 10.64 17.91 3.43
N TRP A 66 10.30 18.20 2.17
CA TRP A 66 11.07 17.78 1.01
C TRP A 66 12.45 18.42 1.03
N GLU A 67 12.56 19.74 1.22
CA GLU A 67 13.85 20.43 1.27
C GLU A 67 14.74 19.84 2.39
N LYS A 68 14.18 19.59 3.57
CA LYS A 68 14.88 18.91 4.68
C LYS A 68 15.33 17.49 4.30
N LYS A 69 14.45 16.67 3.71
CA LYS A 69 14.77 15.29 3.28
C LYS A 69 15.76 15.25 2.10
N LEU A 70 15.73 16.25 1.22
CA LEU A 70 16.69 16.43 0.13
C LEU A 70 18.04 16.88 0.68
N LEU A 71 18.08 17.74 1.70
CA LEU A 71 19.32 18.16 2.38
C LEU A 71 20.00 17.00 3.12
N GLU A 72 19.22 16.06 3.67
CA GLU A 72 19.73 14.80 4.24
C GLU A 72 20.38 13.87 3.19
N ILE A 73 20.20 14.15 1.90
CA ILE A 73 20.63 13.29 0.79
C ILE A 73 21.43 14.11 -0.23
N SER A 74 22.75 13.96 -0.25
CA SER A 74 23.58 14.63 -1.26
C SER A 74 23.35 14.06 -2.67
N PHE A 75 22.85 14.90 -3.58
CA PHE A 75 22.67 14.61 -5.02
C PHE A 75 23.90 14.94 -5.87
N LYS A 76 24.98 15.50 -5.28
CA LYS A 76 26.20 15.81 -6.03
C LYS A 76 26.85 14.51 -6.54
N GLY A 77 26.84 14.31 -7.86
CA GLY A 77 27.52 13.21 -8.55
C GLY A 77 26.73 11.90 -8.68
N HIS A 78 25.42 11.90 -8.40
CA HIS A 78 24.57 10.70 -8.50
C HIS A 78 23.32 10.96 -9.35
N GLU A 79 22.99 10.05 -10.26
CA GLU A 79 21.73 10.06 -11.00
C GLU A 79 20.57 9.73 -10.05
N SER A 80 19.87 10.76 -9.56
CA SER A 80 18.58 10.58 -8.92
C SER A 80 17.53 10.35 -10.00
N VAL A 81 16.97 9.15 -10.02
CA VAL A 81 15.79 8.86 -10.84
C VAL A 81 14.57 9.19 -10.00
N LEU A 82 13.86 10.24 -10.40
CA LEU A 82 12.55 10.56 -9.85
C LEU A 82 11.48 9.73 -10.58
N GLU A 83 10.57 9.17 -9.80
CA GLU A 83 9.40 8.45 -10.31
C GLU A 83 8.13 9.09 -9.76
N LEU A 84 7.20 9.48 -10.63
CA LEU A 84 5.87 9.93 -10.24
C LEU A 84 4.94 8.73 -10.16
N PHE A 85 4.25 8.59 -9.03
CA PHE A 85 3.14 7.67 -8.85
C PHE A 85 1.84 8.43 -8.67
N VAL A 86 0.84 8.04 -9.45
CA VAL A 86 -0.53 8.55 -9.39
C VAL A 86 -1.43 7.40 -8.96
N VAL A 87 -2.08 7.55 -7.83
CA VAL A 87 -3.05 6.57 -7.31
C VAL A 87 -4.44 7.08 -7.62
N THR A 88 -5.16 6.35 -8.46
CA THR A 88 -6.59 6.53 -8.69
C THR A 88 -7.39 5.59 -7.80
N ASN A 89 -8.73 5.65 -7.87
CA ASN A 89 -9.59 4.74 -7.13
C ASN A 89 -9.43 3.26 -7.55
N GLU A 90 -8.98 3.01 -8.79
CA GLU A 90 -8.88 1.66 -9.34
C GLU A 90 -7.44 1.17 -9.50
N GLU A 91 -6.54 2.07 -9.91
CA GLU A 91 -5.21 1.69 -10.38
C GLU A 91 -4.13 2.65 -9.91
N VAL A 92 -2.87 2.21 -10.03
CA VAL A 92 -1.72 3.08 -9.83
C VAL A 92 -0.96 3.16 -11.14
N PHE A 93 -0.61 4.38 -11.53
CA PHE A 93 0.20 4.67 -12.72
C PHE A 93 1.56 5.21 -12.31
N GLN A 94 2.60 4.86 -13.08
CA GLN A 94 3.97 5.28 -12.85
C GLN A 94 4.55 5.96 -14.09
N TRP A 95 5.21 7.09 -13.86
CA TRP A 95 6.14 7.71 -14.79
C TRP A 95 7.55 7.63 -14.20
N VAL A 96 8.53 7.27 -15.03
CA VAL A 96 9.94 7.16 -14.64
C VAL A 96 10.74 8.32 -15.23
N ALA A 97 11.81 8.71 -14.55
CA ALA A 97 12.69 9.81 -14.96
C ALA A 97 11.95 11.16 -15.16
N VAL A 98 11.01 11.46 -14.26
CA VAL A 98 10.30 12.75 -14.28
C VAL A 98 11.23 13.88 -13.85
N LYS A 99 10.97 15.10 -14.35
CA LYS A 99 11.70 16.31 -13.94
C LYS A 99 10.76 17.24 -13.20
N VAL A 100 11.26 17.83 -12.12
CA VAL A 100 10.54 18.84 -11.31
C VAL A 100 11.22 20.19 -11.52
N PHE A 101 10.43 21.19 -11.90
CA PHE A 101 10.87 22.57 -12.07
C PHE A 101 10.17 23.48 -11.06
N ARG A 102 10.82 24.58 -10.69
CA ARG A 102 10.20 25.69 -9.96
C ARG A 102 9.91 26.79 -10.97
N ILE A 103 8.69 27.32 -10.97
CA ILE A 103 8.23 28.33 -11.92
C ILE A 103 7.63 29.48 -11.13
N ASN A 104 7.93 30.71 -11.58
CA ASN A 104 7.23 31.90 -11.14
C ASN A 104 6.20 32.27 -12.21
N LEU A 105 4.95 32.34 -11.80
CA LEU A 105 3.83 32.79 -12.62
C LEU A 105 3.90 34.31 -12.78
N SER A 106 3.22 34.83 -13.79
CA SER A 106 3.09 36.28 -14.00
C SER A 106 2.43 37.01 -12.82
N THR A 107 1.61 36.29 -12.05
CA THR A 107 0.99 36.75 -10.80
C THR A 107 1.99 36.96 -9.65
N GLY A 108 3.26 36.56 -9.81
CA GLY A 108 4.30 36.59 -8.78
C GLY A 108 4.26 35.38 -7.84
N ARG A 109 3.25 34.51 -7.96
CA ARG A 109 3.17 33.24 -7.25
C ARG A 109 4.19 32.26 -7.81
N TYR A 110 4.81 31.47 -6.94
CA TYR A 110 5.67 30.38 -7.37
C TYR A 110 4.97 29.03 -7.18
N ILE A 111 5.18 28.14 -8.13
CA ILE A 111 4.66 26.76 -8.13
C ILE A 111 5.76 25.79 -8.53
N ASN A 112 5.50 24.50 -8.31
CA ASN A 112 6.29 23.44 -8.90
C ASN A 112 5.58 22.83 -10.10
N MET A 113 6.35 22.32 -11.07
CA MET A 113 5.81 21.66 -12.24
C MET A 113 6.55 20.37 -12.51
N ILE A 114 5.81 19.29 -12.73
CA ILE A 114 6.35 18.03 -13.21
C ILE A 114 6.24 17.99 -14.73
N THR A 115 7.31 17.54 -15.38
CA THR A 115 7.33 17.13 -16.78
C THR A 115 7.87 15.71 -16.90
N SER A 116 7.52 15.04 -18.00
CA SER A 116 7.95 13.68 -18.29
C SER A 116 8.18 13.53 -19.79
N SER A 117 9.23 12.81 -20.19
CA SER A 117 9.41 12.43 -21.60
C SER A 117 8.44 11.31 -22.03
N LEU A 118 7.81 10.64 -21.06
CA LEU A 118 6.76 9.65 -21.29
C LEU A 118 5.40 10.32 -21.14
N LEU A 119 4.63 10.31 -22.22
CA LEU A 119 3.26 10.86 -22.25
C LEU A 119 2.31 10.09 -21.32
N TYR A 120 2.40 8.75 -21.39
CA TYR A 120 1.51 7.85 -20.68
C TYR A 120 2.21 7.18 -19.50
N GLY A 121 1.52 7.20 -18.37
CA GLY A 121 1.90 6.44 -17.19
C GLY A 121 1.66 4.96 -17.44
N LYS A 122 2.63 4.13 -17.07
CA LYS A 122 2.47 2.67 -17.11
C LYS A 122 1.69 2.23 -15.88
N LYS A 123 0.73 1.32 -16.05
CA LYS A 123 0.10 0.64 -14.91
C LYS A 123 1.19 0.02 -14.06
N TYR A 124 1.19 0.35 -12.78
CA TYR A 124 2.21 -0.07 -11.83
C TYR A 124 1.57 -0.70 -10.62
N ASN A 125 1.94 -1.94 -10.34
CA ASN A 125 1.53 -2.57 -9.10
C ASN A 125 2.50 -2.16 -7.97
N ARG A 126 2.13 -1.19 -7.13
CA ARG A 126 2.91 -0.83 -5.93
C ARG A 126 2.99 -1.99 -4.92
N ARG A 127 2.06 -2.93 -4.98
CA ARG A 127 1.93 -4.00 -4.01
C ARG A 127 2.78 -5.19 -4.47
N ARG A 128 3.64 -5.69 -3.58
CA ARG A 128 4.44 -6.90 -3.82
C ARG A 128 3.59 -8.19 -3.81
N GLY A 129 2.31 -8.08 -3.49
CA GLY A 129 1.40 -9.20 -3.33
C GLY A 129 -0.06 -8.80 -3.54
N VAL A 130 -0.85 -9.79 -3.94
CA VAL A 130 -2.30 -9.69 -4.04
C VAL A 130 -2.89 -9.48 -2.64
N ARG A 131 -3.95 -8.67 -2.57
CA ARG A 131 -4.76 -8.45 -1.37
C ARG A 131 -6.16 -9.00 -1.60
N ILE A 132 -6.71 -9.63 -0.57
CA ILE A 132 -8.13 -9.98 -0.50
C ILE A 132 -8.82 -9.06 0.49
N ASN A 133 -10.06 -8.69 0.20
CA ASN A 133 -10.92 -8.02 1.15
C ASN A 133 -11.51 -9.08 2.09
N ILE A 134 -11.48 -8.80 3.40
CA ILE A 134 -11.98 -9.71 4.44
C ILE A 134 -13.19 -9.12 5.14
N ASP A 135 -13.17 -7.81 5.44
CA ASP A 135 -14.22 -7.07 6.15
C ASP A 135 -14.81 -7.83 7.36
N LYS A 136 -13.94 -8.24 8.29
CA LYS A 136 -14.32 -9.08 9.43
C LYS A 136 -13.72 -8.60 10.75
N VAL A 137 -14.50 -8.69 11.82
CA VAL A 137 -14.02 -8.43 13.19
C VAL A 137 -13.10 -9.56 13.63
N MET A 138 -11.90 -9.20 14.09
CA MET A 138 -10.90 -10.13 14.61
C MET A 138 -10.25 -9.57 15.88
N ASN A 139 -9.61 -10.46 16.64
CA ASN A 139 -8.88 -10.08 17.84
C ASN A 139 -7.43 -9.74 17.49
N LEU A 140 -6.95 -8.63 18.01
CA LEU A 140 -5.56 -8.18 17.92
C LEU A 140 -5.00 -8.04 19.33
N GLU A 141 -3.91 -8.74 19.62
CA GLU A 141 -3.19 -8.65 20.89
C GLU A 141 -2.00 -7.71 20.76
N GLN A 142 -1.85 -6.75 21.67
CA GLN A 142 -0.69 -5.87 21.77
C GLN A 142 -0.40 -5.57 23.25
N GLU A 143 0.85 -5.71 23.68
CA GLU A 143 1.29 -5.45 25.07
C GLU A 143 0.50 -6.23 26.15
N GLY A 144 -0.12 -7.37 25.79
CA GLY A 144 -0.92 -8.19 26.69
C GLY A 144 -2.41 -7.79 26.74
N GLU A 145 -2.80 -6.74 26.03
CA GLU A 145 -4.20 -6.33 25.87
C GLU A 145 -4.76 -6.86 24.55
N THR A 146 -6.06 -7.16 24.54
CA THR A 146 -6.78 -7.65 23.36
C THR A 146 -7.77 -6.60 22.87
N PHE A 147 -7.67 -6.27 21.59
CA PHE A 147 -8.51 -5.31 20.90
C PHE A 147 -9.36 -5.99 19.84
N HIS A 148 -10.57 -5.50 19.62
CA HIS A 148 -11.40 -5.92 18.49
C HIS A 148 -11.20 -4.94 17.33
N VAL A 149 -10.72 -5.46 16.20
CA VAL A 149 -10.44 -4.66 15.00
C VAL A 149 -11.20 -5.23 13.80
N ILE A 150 -11.63 -4.36 12.89
CA ILE A 150 -12.24 -4.78 11.64
C ILE A 150 -11.12 -4.94 10.60
N VAL A 151 -10.74 -6.18 10.30
CA VAL A 151 -9.76 -6.47 9.26
C VAL A 151 -10.40 -6.23 7.90
N LYS A 152 -9.88 -5.23 7.17
CA LYS A 152 -10.37 -4.78 5.87
C LYS A 152 -9.73 -5.57 4.74
N ASP A 153 -8.40 -5.61 4.72
CA ASP A 153 -7.64 -6.30 3.68
C ASP A 153 -6.48 -7.12 4.22
N LEU A 154 -6.14 -8.20 3.53
CA LEU A 154 -5.02 -9.09 3.87
C LEU A 154 -4.20 -9.45 2.63
N SER A 155 -2.89 -9.37 2.76
CA SER A 155 -1.91 -9.88 1.81
C SER A 155 -0.91 -10.80 2.52
N TYR A 156 -0.03 -11.45 1.76
CA TYR A 156 1.00 -12.29 2.37
C TYR A 156 2.02 -11.54 3.23
N CYS A 157 2.14 -10.22 3.06
CA CYS A 157 3.14 -9.41 3.74
C CYS A 157 2.55 -8.27 4.58
N GLY A 158 1.24 -8.12 4.64
CA GLY A 158 0.61 -6.98 5.29
C GLY A 158 -0.88 -7.16 5.48
N VAL A 159 -1.42 -6.41 6.43
CA VAL A 159 -2.84 -6.39 6.79
C VAL A 159 -3.27 -4.95 7.01
N GLY A 160 -4.47 -4.61 6.53
CA GLY A 160 -5.15 -3.36 6.84
C GLY A 160 -6.31 -3.65 7.79
N PHE A 161 -6.35 -2.96 8.93
CA PHE A 161 -7.48 -3.06 9.86
C PHE A 161 -7.95 -1.68 10.30
N PHE A 162 -9.17 -1.63 10.80
CA PHE A 162 -9.86 -0.43 11.23
C PHE A 162 -10.32 -0.55 12.68
N GLU A 163 -10.08 0.51 13.45
CA GLU A 163 -10.54 0.70 14.83
C GLU A 163 -11.66 1.74 14.84
N LEU A 164 -12.78 1.43 15.51
CA LEU A 164 -13.88 2.38 15.71
C LEU A 164 -13.55 3.31 16.89
N GLY A 165 -13.75 4.62 16.72
CA GLY A 165 -13.53 5.60 17.78
C GLY A 165 -12.06 6.01 17.94
N GLU A 166 -11.63 6.28 19.17
CA GLU A 166 -10.25 6.64 19.49
C GLU A 166 -9.34 5.42 19.33
N GLY A 167 -8.31 5.51 18.50
CA GLY A 167 -7.41 4.38 18.25
C GLY A 167 -6.60 4.02 19.48
N MET A 168 -6.75 2.78 19.91
CA MET A 168 -6.10 2.22 21.09
C MET A 168 -4.82 1.46 20.72
N VAL A 169 -4.74 0.94 19.49
CA VAL A 169 -3.58 0.19 19.03
C VAL A 169 -2.45 1.14 18.63
N LYS A 170 -1.27 0.94 19.22
CA LYS A 170 -0.12 1.83 19.11
C LYS A 170 0.72 1.54 17.88
N LYS A 171 1.00 2.58 17.10
CA LYS A 171 2.00 2.55 16.03
C LYS A 171 3.38 2.21 16.60
N GLY A 172 4.16 1.41 15.87
CA GLY A 172 5.53 1.11 16.30
C GLY A 172 5.66 -0.18 17.13
N VAL A 173 4.59 -0.60 17.79
CA VAL A 173 4.61 -1.73 18.72
C VAL A 173 4.17 -3.02 17.98
N PRO A 174 4.84 -4.17 18.19
CA PRO A 174 4.41 -5.43 17.61
C PRO A 174 3.02 -5.86 18.09
N PHE A 175 2.28 -6.56 17.23
CA PHE A 175 0.98 -7.13 17.57
C PHE A 175 0.87 -8.58 17.11
N ILE A 176 -0.11 -9.30 17.63
CA ILE A 176 -0.53 -10.63 17.19
C ILE A 176 -2.00 -10.56 16.75
N LEU A 177 -2.27 -10.72 15.46
CA LEU A 177 -3.62 -10.78 14.91
C LEU A 177 -4.10 -12.24 14.86
N HIS A 178 -5.28 -12.50 15.39
CA HIS A 178 -5.90 -13.82 15.37
C HIS A 178 -6.77 -13.94 14.12
N LEU A 179 -6.23 -14.57 13.08
CA LEU A 179 -6.95 -14.86 11.85
C LEU A 179 -7.95 -15.99 12.12
N THR A 180 -9.24 -15.71 11.98
CA THR A 180 -10.32 -16.65 12.25
C THR A 180 -11.25 -16.84 11.05
N GLU A 181 -11.86 -18.02 10.95
CA GLU A 181 -12.85 -18.38 9.93
C GLU A 181 -14.10 -18.97 10.60
N PRO A 182 -15.30 -18.79 10.04
CA PRO A 182 -16.50 -19.43 10.58
C PRO A 182 -16.41 -20.96 10.42
N GLY A 183 -16.53 -21.68 11.52
CA GLY A 183 -16.59 -23.15 11.57
C GLY A 183 -17.99 -23.71 11.25
N GLU A 184 -18.12 -25.03 11.34
CA GLU A 184 -19.32 -25.79 10.93
C GLU A 184 -20.60 -25.35 11.67
N ASN A 185 -20.49 -24.87 12.91
CA ASN A 185 -21.62 -24.46 13.74
C ASN A 185 -21.72 -22.92 13.90
N GLY A 186 -21.02 -22.15 13.06
CA GLY A 186 -20.95 -20.68 13.18
C GLY A 186 -19.97 -20.18 14.24
N GLU A 187 -19.30 -21.06 14.98
CA GLU A 187 -18.22 -20.70 15.91
C GLU A 187 -16.97 -20.24 15.15
N GLU A 188 -16.32 -19.19 15.66
CA GLU A 188 -15.08 -18.66 15.10
C GLU A 188 -13.90 -19.61 15.35
N LYS A 189 -13.42 -20.27 14.30
CA LYS A 189 -12.25 -21.16 14.33
C LYS A 189 -10.98 -20.36 14.09
N LEU A 190 -10.03 -20.46 15.03
CA LEU A 190 -8.69 -19.89 14.84
C LEU A 190 -7.94 -20.63 13.72
N VAL A 191 -7.58 -19.90 12.68
CA VAL A 191 -6.78 -20.40 11.56
C VAL A 191 -5.29 -20.21 11.84
N CYS A 192 -4.90 -19.01 12.27
CA CYS A 192 -3.50 -18.65 12.46
C CYS A 192 -3.35 -17.42 13.37
N LYS A 193 -2.24 -17.35 14.11
CA LYS A 193 -1.78 -16.12 14.79
C LYS A 193 -0.71 -15.44 13.94
N LEU A 194 -0.99 -14.22 13.48
CA LEU A 194 -0.14 -13.45 12.59
C LEU A 194 0.58 -12.35 13.37
N VAL A 195 1.91 -12.38 13.37
CA VAL A 195 2.73 -11.37 14.03
C VAL A 195 3.03 -10.23 13.05
N GLY A 196 2.81 -9.00 13.48
CA GLY A 196 3.01 -7.82 12.65
C GLY A 196 3.37 -6.57 13.44
N LYS A 197 3.48 -5.46 12.72
CA LYS A 197 3.69 -4.12 13.26
C LYS A 197 2.98 -3.09 12.40
N ILE A 198 2.44 -2.06 13.04
CA ILE A 198 1.78 -0.95 12.35
C ILE A 198 2.85 -0.06 11.69
N LEU A 199 2.70 0.18 10.39
CA LEU A 199 3.58 1.03 9.60
C LEU A 199 3.02 2.44 9.47
N ASN A 200 1.71 2.56 9.26
CA ASN A 200 1.00 3.84 9.15
C ASN A 200 -0.38 3.75 9.81
N GLN A 201 -0.87 4.91 10.26
CA GLN A 201 -2.22 5.10 10.77
C GLN A 201 -2.77 6.38 10.16
N ARG A 202 -4.07 6.42 9.87
CA ARG A 202 -4.79 7.61 9.40
C ARG A 202 -6.20 7.61 9.98
N ASN A 203 -6.77 8.81 10.15
CA ASN A 203 -8.18 8.94 10.44
C ASN A 203 -8.98 8.58 9.19
N ASP A 204 -10.02 7.77 9.36
CA ASP A 204 -10.86 7.27 8.27
C ASP A 204 -12.29 7.11 8.81
N SER A 205 -13.29 7.74 8.18
CA SER A 205 -14.73 7.60 8.51
C SER A 205 -15.10 7.42 10.00
N GLY A 206 -14.61 8.29 10.90
CA GLY A 206 -14.96 8.23 12.33
C GLY A 206 -14.18 7.19 13.16
N GLY A 207 -13.07 6.69 12.64
CA GLY A 207 -12.13 5.84 13.36
C GLY A 207 -10.73 5.92 12.78
N ILE A 208 -9.91 4.91 13.08
CA ILE A 208 -8.49 4.86 12.68
C ILE A 208 -8.22 3.65 11.81
N PHE A 209 -7.74 3.89 10.59
CA PHE A 209 -7.24 2.85 9.70
C PHE A 209 -5.73 2.65 9.90
N SER A 210 -5.33 1.42 10.18
CA SER A 210 -3.95 1.00 10.45
C SER A 210 -3.43 0.10 9.32
N GLY A 211 -2.45 0.59 8.57
CA GLY A 211 -1.72 -0.18 7.56
C GLY A 211 -0.51 -0.87 8.17
N CYS A 212 -0.48 -2.20 8.12
CA CYS A 212 0.49 -3.01 8.87
C CYS A 212 1.35 -3.88 7.96
N ILE A 213 2.56 -4.17 8.43
CA ILE A 213 3.44 -5.19 7.86
C ILE A 213 3.39 -6.45 8.72
N LEU A 214 3.37 -7.62 8.08
CA LEU A 214 3.41 -8.92 8.74
C LEU A 214 4.81 -9.51 8.66
N SER A 215 5.16 -10.33 9.67
CA SER A 215 6.40 -11.09 9.68
C SER A 215 6.49 -12.02 8.46
N THR A 216 7.66 -12.06 7.83
CA THR A 216 7.93 -12.88 6.63
C THR A 216 7.71 -14.37 6.88
N LYS A 217 7.76 -14.83 8.14
CA LYS A 217 7.48 -16.22 8.52
C LYS A 217 6.08 -16.70 8.12
N HIS A 218 5.12 -15.77 7.99
CA HIS A 218 3.74 -16.10 7.62
C HIS A 218 3.49 -16.10 6.11
N ALA A 219 4.44 -15.62 5.29
CA ALA A 219 4.23 -15.35 3.88
C ALA A 219 3.75 -16.58 3.10
N ALA A 220 4.40 -17.73 3.26
CA ALA A 220 4.06 -18.95 2.53
C ALA A 220 2.66 -19.48 2.89
N PHE A 221 2.28 -19.40 4.17
CA PHE A 221 0.94 -19.76 4.63
C PHE A 221 -0.11 -18.81 4.05
N LEU A 222 0.12 -17.50 4.17
CA LEU A 222 -0.82 -16.49 3.71
C LEU A 222 -0.99 -16.49 2.18
N GLN A 223 0.06 -16.77 1.41
CA GLN A 223 -0.05 -16.92 -0.05
C GLN A 223 -1.03 -18.05 -0.42
N ARG A 224 -0.91 -19.21 0.23
CA ARG A 224 -1.83 -20.34 0.01
C ARG A 224 -3.25 -20.01 0.45
N TYR A 225 -3.37 -19.42 1.64
CA TYR A 225 -4.66 -19.00 2.18
C TYR A 225 -5.38 -18.01 1.25
N ILE A 226 -4.67 -17.00 0.76
CA ILE A 226 -5.21 -16.00 -0.17
C ILE A 226 -5.66 -16.65 -1.47
N ALA A 227 -4.83 -17.50 -2.08
CA ALA A 227 -5.18 -18.21 -3.31
C ALA A 227 -6.47 -19.04 -3.13
N MET A 228 -6.59 -19.74 -1.99
CA MET A 228 -7.80 -20.49 -1.65
C MET A 228 -9.02 -19.58 -1.55
N LYS A 229 -8.94 -18.47 -0.81
CA LYS A 229 -10.06 -17.51 -0.69
C LYS A 229 -10.48 -16.91 -2.02
N GLN A 230 -9.54 -16.66 -2.93
CA GLN A 230 -9.87 -16.22 -4.28
C GLN A 230 -10.61 -17.30 -5.08
N LEU A 231 -10.21 -18.57 -4.95
CA LEU A 231 -10.93 -19.69 -5.58
C LEU A 231 -12.33 -19.89 -4.99
N GLU A 232 -12.51 -19.70 -3.67
CA GLU A 232 -13.83 -19.72 -3.03
C GLU A 232 -14.74 -18.62 -3.58
N GLN A 233 -14.21 -17.40 -3.75
CA GLN A 233 -14.96 -16.28 -4.34
C GLN A 233 -15.38 -16.56 -5.79
N ILE A 234 -14.49 -17.16 -6.60
CA ILE A 234 -14.78 -17.51 -8.00
C ILE A 234 -15.80 -18.65 -8.09
N SER A 235 -15.66 -19.67 -7.23
CA SER A 235 -16.48 -20.89 -7.28
C SER A 235 -17.81 -20.79 -6.53
N GLY A 236 -17.97 -19.80 -5.64
CA GLY A 236 -19.12 -19.66 -4.74
C GLY A 236 -19.23 -20.78 -3.69
N ARG A 237 -18.21 -21.63 -3.55
CA ARG A 237 -18.17 -22.76 -2.61
C ARG A 237 -17.00 -22.60 -1.66
N LYS A 238 -17.26 -22.68 -0.35
CA LYS A 238 -16.20 -22.75 0.66
C LYS A 238 -15.46 -24.07 0.51
N GLN A 239 -14.12 -24.03 0.52
CA GLN A 239 -13.31 -25.23 0.49
C GLN A 239 -12.78 -25.48 1.90
N ASP A 240 -13.27 -26.53 2.56
CA ASP A 240 -12.72 -26.99 3.84
C ASP A 240 -11.41 -27.76 3.63
N PHE A 241 -10.37 -27.04 3.21
CA PHE A 241 -9.01 -27.55 3.37
C PHE A 241 -8.48 -27.08 4.72
N GLY A 242 -8.21 -28.03 5.61
CA GLY A 242 -7.62 -27.79 6.94
C GLY A 242 -6.19 -27.25 6.85
N ILE A 243 -6.03 -26.00 6.42
CA ILE A 243 -4.74 -25.30 6.41
C ILE A 243 -4.56 -24.65 7.78
N THR A 244 -4.08 -25.43 8.74
CA THR A 244 -3.63 -24.90 10.04
C THR A 244 -2.16 -24.49 9.95
N HIS A 245 -1.84 -23.28 10.39
CA HIS A 245 -0.45 -22.82 10.49
C HIS A 245 0.16 -23.29 11.82
N ASN A 246 0.93 -24.39 11.79
CA ASN A 246 1.74 -24.78 12.94
C ASN A 246 2.97 -23.86 13.04
N VAL A 247 2.99 -23.01 14.07
CA VAL A 247 4.09 -22.05 14.35
C VAL A 247 5.39 -22.75 14.78
N ILE A 248 5.34 -24.05 15.10
CA ILE A 248 6.49 -24.79 15.65
C ILE A 248 7.04 -25.74 14.58
N GLY A 249 8.00 -25.25 13.79
CA GLY A 249 8.75 -26.01 12.80
C GLY A 249 9.58 -27.18 13.35
N GLU A 250 9.44 -27.56 14.63
CA GLU A 250 10.18 -28.66 15.26
C GLU A 250 9.31 -29.85 15.71
N ASN A 251 7.98 -29.73 15.76
CA ASN A 251 7.14 -30.82 16.30
C ASN A 251 6.93 -31.99 15.34
N TRP A 252 7.31 -31.89 14.06
CA TRP A 252 7.17 -33.01 13.12
C TRP A 252 8.05 -34.21 13.50
N LYS A 253 9.19 -33.99 14.16
CA LYS A 253 10.06 -35.08 14.67
C LYS A 253 9.43 -35.77 15.88
N ARG A 254 8.71 -35.02 16.72
CA ARG A 254 8.01 -35.52 17.91
C ARG A 254 6.79 -36.35 17.52
N ASP A 255 5.99 -35.83 16.58
CA ASP A 255 4.79 -36.49 16.07
C ASP A 255 5.11 -37.81 15.34
N ARG A 256 6.26 -37.88 14.64
CA ARG A 256 6.74 -39.12 13.99
C ARG A 256 7.26 -40.14 15.01
N ALA A 257 7.93 -39.69 16.07
CA ALA A 257 8.44 -40.56 17.14
C ALA A 257 7.30 -41.16 17.99
N GLU A 258 6.25 -40.40 18.25
CA GLU A 258 5.05 -40.90 18.94
C GLU A 258 4.26 -41.88 18.08
N ARG A 259 4.08 -41.61 16.77
CA ARG A 259 3.43 -42.55 15.84
C ARG A 259 4.22 -43.86 15.64
N LEU A 260 5.55 -43.81 15.73
CA LEU A 260 6.40 -45.02 15.69
C LEU A 260 6.35 -45.82 17.00
N LYS A 261 6.12 -45.18 18.15
CA LYS A 261 5.94 -45.85 19.44
C LYS A 261 4.55 -46.47 19.60
N ALA A 262 3.52 -45.83 19.04
CA ALA A 262 2.14 -46.33 19.05
C ALA A 262 1.91 -47.49 18.05
N SER A 263 2.91 -47.82 17.22
CA SER A 263 2.88 -48.92 16.25
C SER A 263 3.63 -50.18 16.74
N LYS A 264 3.95 -50.27 18.05
CA LYS A 264 4.44 -51.49 18.70
C LYS A 264 3.40 -52.02 19.68
#